data_AF-E3ZQY3-F1
#
_entry.id   AF-E3ZQY3-F1
#
_cell.length_a   1.000
_cell.length_b   1.000
_cell.length_c   1.000
_cell.angle_alpha   90.00
_cell.angle_beta   90.00
_cell.angle_gamma   90.00
#
_symmetry.space_group_name_H-M   'P 1'
#
loop_
_entity.id
_entity.type
_entity.pdbx_description
1 polymer ?
#
loop_
_entity_poly.entity_id
_entity_poly.type
_entity_poly.pdbx_seq_one_letter_code
_entity_poly.pdbx_strand_id
1 'polypeptide(L)' 'MVEYSTRNLSHGQKLTEQQLLRSFQGAVEQATSTGIKFDTKIIIDNWELIFSPAREAGQLPVIKHAVYLP' A
#
# COMPACT_ATOMS: atom_id res chain seq x y z
N MET A 1 12.72 -6.07 3.52
CA MET A 1 12.55 -6.27 2.06
C MET A 1 11.77 -7.56 1.92
N VAL A 2 10.46 -7.52 1.64
CA VAL A 2 9.70 -8.76 1.43
C VAL A 2 10.05 -9.23 0.02
N GLU A 3 10.77 -10.34 -0.06
CA GLU A 3 11.19 -10.93 -1.33
C GLU A 3 9.98 -11.58 -1.98
N TYR A 4 9.58 -11.09 -3.16
CA TYR A 4 8.58 -11.76 -3.98
C TYR A 4 9.11 -13.14 -4.35
N SER A 5 8.45 -14.15 -3.81
CA SER A 5 8.79 -15.57 -3.83
C SER A 5 9.30 -16.06 -5.19
N THR A 6 10.58 -16.45 -5.24
CA THR A 6 11.28 -16.88 -6.47
C THR A 6 11.09 -18.35 -6.84
N ARG A 7 10.04 -19.08 -6.40
CA ARG A 7 9.94 -20.52 -6.70
C ARG A 7 8.50 -20.98 -6.98
N ASN A 8 8.29 -21.34 -8.26
CA ASN A 8 7.16 -22.08 -8.87
C ASN A 8 5.77 -21.41 -8.75
N LEU A 9 5.41 -20.60 -9.75
CA LEU A 9 4.14 -19.86 -9.84
C LEU A 9 2.95 -20.80 -10.05
N SER A 10 2.33 -21.28 -8.97
CA SER A 10 1.00 -21.88 -9.02
C SER A 10 -0.04 -20.80 -9.37
N HIS A 11 -1.05 -21.13 -10.16
CA HIS A 11 -2.12 -20.20 -10.54
C HIS A 11 -2.82 -19.57 -9.31
N GLY A 12 -2.89 -20.30 -8.19
CA GLY A 12 -3.44 -19.78 -6.94
C GLY A 12 -2.64 -18.61 -6.34
N GLN A 13 -1.30 -18.61 -6.49
CA GLN A 13 -0.45 -17.51 -6.00
C GLN A 13 -0.73 -16.21 -6.76
N LYS A 14 -0.92 -16.30 -8.09
CA LYS A 14 -1.26 -15.12 -8.91
C LYS A 14 -2.59 -14.49 -8.49
N LEU A 15 -3.58 -15.31 -8.12
CA LEU A 15 -4.87 -14.82 -7.64
C LEU A 15 -4.72 -14.14 -6.27
N THR A 16 -3.96 -14.72 -5.34
CA THR A 16 -3.70 -14.12 -4.03
C THR A 16 -2.94 -12.79 -4.16
N GLU A 17 -1.94 -12.71 -5.04
CA GLU A 17 -1.21 -11.47 -5.31
C GLU A 17 -2.13 -10.38 -5.89
N GLN A 18 -3.01 -10.73 -6.83
CA GLN A 18 -4.00 -9.81 -7.38
C GLN A 18 -4.97 -9.31 -6.31
N GLN A 19 -5.44 -10.20 -5.44
CA GLN A 19 -6.34 -9.82 -4.34
C GLN A 19 -5.64 -8.88 -3.35
N LEU A 20 -4.37 -9.13 -3.03
CA LEU A 20 -3.57 -8.26 -2.15
C LEU A 20 -3.33 -6.88 -2.76
N LEU A 21 -3.05 -6.80 -4.07
CA LEU A 21 -2.90 -5.52 -4.77
C LEU A 21 -4.22 -4.75 -4.84
N ARG A 22 -5.35 -5.45 -5.00
CA ARG A 22 -6.69 -4.84 -4.96
C ARG A 22 -7.03 -4.31 -3.58
N SER A 23 -6.70 -5.04 -2.51
CA SER A 23 -6.92 -4.54 -1.15
C SER A 23 -6.02 -3.34 -0.84
N PHE A 24 -4.77 -3.36 -1.32
CA PHE A 24 -3.87 -2.20 -1.21
C PHE A 24 -4.45 -0.97 -1.91
N GLN A 25 -4.94 -1.10 -3.14
CA GLN A 25 -5.59 0.00 -3.87
C GLN A 25 -6.74 0.59 -3.03
N GLY A 26 -7.64 -0.26 -2.54
CA GLY A 26 -8.79 0.18 -1.74
C GLY A 26 -8.37 0.93 -0.47
N ALA A 27 -7.36 0.44 0.25
CA ALA A 27 -6.84 1.11 1.44
C ALA A 27 -6.26 2.50 1.12
N VAL A 28 -5.58 2.65 -0.02
CA VAL A 28 -5.06 3.95 -0.48
C VAL A 28 -6.19 4.90 -0.88
N GLU A 29 -7.20 4.42 -1.61
CA GLU A 29 -8.38 5.22 -1.99
C GLU A 29 -9.14 5.73 -0.75
N GLN A 30 -9.30 4.87 0.25
CA GLN A 30 -9.93 5.26 1.52
C GLN A 30 -9.07 6.28 2.28
N ALA A 31 -7.76 6.05 2.40
CA ALA A 31 -6.83 7.00 3.05
C ALA A 31 -6.88 8.38 2.40
N THR A 32 -6.87 8.44 1.06
CA THR A 32 -6.93 9.70 0.30
C THR A 32 -8.27 10.41 0.49
N SER A 33 -9.38 9.67 0.50
CA SER A 33 -10.73 10.21 0.67
C SER A 33 -10.97 10.80 2.06
N THR A 34 -10.35 10.23 3.10
CA THR A 34 -10.46 10.73 4.49
C THR A 34 -9.54 11.91 4.80
N GLY A 35 -8.62 12.26 3.89
CA GLY A 35 -7.56 13.24 4.12
C GLY A 35 -6.32 12.60 4.76
N ILE A 36 -5.20 12.69 4.05
CA ILE A 36 -3.94 12.07 4.47
C ILE A 36 -3.26 12.93 5.54
N LYS A 37 -2.92 12.30 6.68
CA LYS A 37 -1.96 12.84 7.64
C LYS A 37 -0.56 12.37 7.26
N PHE A 38 0.27 13.30 6.80
CA PHE A 38 1.64 12.98 6.39
C PHE A 38 2.52 12.57 7.57
N ASP A 39 3.52 11.74 7.26
CA ASP A 39 4.57 11.25 8.17
C ASP A 39 4.04 10.57 9.42
N THR A 40 2.77 10.16 9.38
CA THR A 40 2.07 9.46 10.44
C THR A 40 1.69 8.07 9.95
N LYS A 41 1.85 7.10 10.83
CA LYS A 41 1.38 5.74 10.60
C LYS A 41 -0.14 5.69 10.71
N ILE A 42 -0.80 5.23 9.65
CA ILE A 42 -2.24 4.98 9.64
C ILE A 42 -2.48 3.50 9.35
N ILE A 43 -3.56 2.94 9.93
CA ILE A 43 -3.97 1.56 9.71
C ILE A 43 -5.38 1.59 9.12
N ILE A 44 -5.53 1.07 7.90
CA ILE A 44 -6.79 1.03 7.15
C ILE A 44 -6.84 -0.30 6.39
N ASP A 45 -7.94 -1.05 6.52
CA ASP A 45 -8.16 -2.32 5.81
C ASP A 45 -6.96 -3.29 5.87
N ASN A 46 -6.45 -3.52 7.09
CA ASN A 46 -5.28 -4.37 7.35
C ASN A 46 -3.97 -3.86 6.72
N TRP A 47 -3.91 -2.63 6.21
CA TRP A 47 -2.69 -2.00 5.72
C TRP A 47 -2.16 -0.97 6.70
N GLU A 48 -0.90 -1.10 7.07
CA GLU A 48 -0.12 -0.06 7.72
C GLU A 48 0.54 0.82 6.64
N LEU A 49 0.14 2.09 6.57
CA LEU A 49 0.57 3.04 5.55
C LEU A 49 1.26 4.26 6.17
N ILE A 50 2.30 4.77 5.50
CA ILE A 50 2.88 6.09 5.78
C ILE A 50 3.06 6.85 4.48
N PHE A 51 2.41 8.01 4.41
CA PHE A 51 2.52 8.94 3.30
C PHE A 51 3.53 10.04 3.64
N SER A 52 4.28 10.50 2.66
CA SER A 52 5.08 11.72 2.76
C SER A 52 4.57 12.77 1.77
N PRO A 53 4.68 14.06 2.13
CA PRO A 53 4.21 15.13 1.26
C PRO A 53 5.07 15.21 -0.01
N ALA A 54 4.54 15.93 -1.00
CA ALA A 54 5.32 16.34 -2.16
C ALA A 54 6.56 17.12 -1.72
N ARG A 55 7.72 16.85 -2.34
CA ARG A 55 8.97 17.56 -2.00
C ARG A 55 9.04 18.95 -2.62
N GLU A 56 8.41 19.12 -3.77
CA GLU A 56 8.35 20.38 -4.49
C GLU A 56 6.93 20.66 -4.98
N ALA A 57 6.61 21.94 -5.23
CA ALA A 57 5.31 22.33 -5.76
C ALA A 57 5.05 21.66 -7.12
N GLY A 58 3.86 21.08 -7.29
CA GLY A 58 3.47 20.35 -8.49
C GLY A 58 3.80 18.86 -8.49
N GLN A 59 4.49 18.35 -7.46
CA GLN A 59 4.70 16.90 -7.29
C GLN A 59 3.53 16.24 -6.54
N LEU A 60 3.39 14.93 -6.72
CA LEU A 60 2.43 14.13 -5.98
C LEU A 60 3.04 13.64 -4.65
N PRO A 61 2.22 13.49 -3.60
CA PRO A 61 2.65 12.80 -2.39
C PRO A 61 2.98 11.33 -2.70
N VAL A 62 3.82 10.73 -1.86
CA VAL A 62 4.29 9.36 -2.06
C VAL A 62 3.95 8.49 -0.85
N ILE A 63 3.73 7.21 -1.10
CA ILE A 63 3.67 6.18 -0.06
C ILE A 63 5.11 5.69 0.15
N LYS A 64 5.70 5.98 1.32
CA LYS A 64 7.06 5.51 1.65
C LYS A 64 7.06 4.21 2.45
N HIS A 65 5.90 3.80 2.99
CA HIS A 65 5.73 2.57 3.74
C HIS A 65 4.34 1.99 3.47
N ALA A 66 4.30 0.70 3.16
CA ALA A 66 3.08 -0.08 3.00
C ALA A 66 3.34 -1.52 3.45
N VAL A 67 2.66 -1.96 4.49
CA VAL A 67 2.78 -3.32 5.03
C VAL A 67 1.39 -3.88 5.29
N TYR A 68 1.10 -5.05 4.73
CA TYR A 68 -0.11 -5.80 5.06
C TYR A 68 0.05 -6.49 6.41
N LEU A 69 -0.93 -6.30 7.29
CA LEU A 69 -1.04 -6.88 8.62
C LEU A 69 -2.00 -8.08 8.55
N PRO A 70 -1.49 -9.33 8.59
CA PRO A 70 -2.31 -10.53 8.51
C PRO A 70 -3.23 -10.74 9.72
#